data_AF-A0A0J5FRT7-F1
#
_entry.id   AF-A0A0J5FRT7-F1
#
_cell.length_a   1.000
_cell.length_b   1.000
_cell.length_c   1.000
_cell.angle_alpha   90.00
_cell.angle_beta   90.00
_cell.angle_gamma   90.00
#
_symmetry.space_group_name_H-M   'P 1'
#
loop_
_entity.id
_entity.type
_entity.pdbx_description
1 polymer ?
#
loop_
_entity_poly.entity_id
_entity_poly.type
_entity_poly.pdbx_seq_one_letter_code
_entity_poly.pdbx_strand_id
1 'polypeptide(L)' 'MTFTDLPAAIDEARWMKTKSGHHRCIIQQPNGEMVIREERKLITDIVMYSTRHDRVHTVLPGVR' A
#
# COMPACT_ATOMS: atom_id res chain seq x y z
N MET A 1 -1.83 -11.30 3.95
CA MET A 1 -0.82 -11.61 2.94
C MET A 1 0.30 -10.60 3.10
N THR A 2 1.55 -11.08 3.14
CA THR A 2 2.76 -10.26 3.24
C THR A 2 3.52 -10.33 1.92
N PHE A 3 4.23 -9.26 1.58
CA PHE A 3 4.98 -9.11 0.33
C PHE A 3 6.41 -8.65 0.64
N THR A 4 7.36 -9.11 -0.16
CA THR A 4 8.76 -8.63 -0.14
C THR A 4 9.12 -7.87 -1.41
N ASP A 5 8.30 -7.99 -2.46
CA ASP A 5 8.44 -7.27 -3.74
C ASP A 5 7.34 -6.21 -3.88
N LEU A 6 7.75 -4.95 -4.06
CA LEU A 6 6.84 -3.80 -4.07
C LEU A 6 5.95 -3.77 -5.34
N PRO A 7 6.46 -4.02 -6.56
CA PRO A 7 5.64 -4.21 -7.75
C PRO A 7 4.51 -5.24 -7.56
N ALA A 8 4.83 -6.44 -7.04
CA ALA A 8 3.82 -7.45 -6.76
C ALA A 8 2.76 -6.97 -5.75
N ALA A 9 3.18 -6.26 -4.71
CA ALA A 9 2.26 -5.68 -3.72
C ALA A 9 1.35 -4.59 -4.32
N ILE A 10 1.85 -3.78 -5.27
CA ILE A 10 1.08 -2.76 -5.99
C ILE A 10 0.00 -3.40 -6.86
N ASP A 11 0.36 -4.44 -7.63
CA ASP A 11 -0.58 -5.12 -8.51
C ASP A 11 -1.70 -5.80 -7.70
N GLU A 12 -1.37 -6.45 -6.59
CA GLU A 12 -2.38 -7.00 -5.68
C GLU A 12 -3.26 -5.90 -5.07
N ALA A 13 -2.68 -4.78 -4.65
CA ALA A 13 -3.44 -3.67 -4.07
C ALA A 13 -4.44 -3.08 -5.09
N ARG A 14 -4.04 -2.98 -6.36
CA ARG A 14 -4.93 -2.58 -7.47
C ARG A 14 -6.03 -3.60 -7.69
N TRP A 15 -5.70 -4.89 -7.74
CA TRP A 15 -6.69 -5.96 -7.88
C TRP A 15 -7.71 -5.93 -6.74
N MET A 16 -7.25 -5.83 -5.48
CA MET A 16 -8.12 -5.72 -4.31
C MET A 16 -9.03 -4.48 -4.36
N LYS A 17 -8.52 -3.34 -4.86
CA LYS A 17 -9.35 -2.14 -5.08
C LYS A 17 -10.44 -2.41 -6.12
N THR A 18 -10.12 -3.06 -7.25
CA THR A 18 -11.13 -3.38 -8.27
C THR A 18 -12.23 -4.30 -7.74
N LYS A 19 -11.87 -5.25 -6.86
CA LYS A 19 -12.81 -6.21 -6.28
C LYS A 19 -13.69 -5.63 -5.16
N SER A 20 -13.11 -4.76 -4.33
CA SER A 20 -13.79 -4.26 -3.12
C SER A 20 -14.32 -2.83 -3.25
N GLY A 21 -13.87 -2.05 -4.23
CA GLY A 21 -14.18 -0.63 -4.38
C GLY A 21 -13.43 0.30 -3.40
N HIS A 22 -12.86 -0.26 -2.33
CA HIS A 22 -12.13 0.50 -1.32
C HIS A 22 -10.66 0.72 -1.71
N HIS A 23 -10.14 1.89 -1.39
CA HIS A 23 -8.73 2.19 -1.55
C HIS A 23 -7.88 1.29 -0.65
N ARG A 24 -6.73 0.88 -1.19
CA ARG A 24 -5.71 0.09 -0.53
C ARG A 24 -4.41 0.87 -0.38
N CYS A 25 -3.71 0.63 0.71
CA CYS A 25 -2.38 1.16 0.98
C CYS A 25 -1.41 0.01 1.27
N ILE A 26 -0.15 0.18 0.89
CA ILE A 26 0.95 -0.71 1.21
C ILE A 26 1.74 -0.07 2.34
N ILE A 27 1.94 -0.83 3.41
CA ILE A 27 2.63 -0.40 4.61
C ILE A 27 3.86 -1.29 4.78
N GLN A 28 5.03 -0.70 5.04
CA GLN A 28 6.21 -1.44 5.43
C GLN A 28 6.19 -1.71 6.93
N GLN A 29 6.39 -2.97 7.31
CA GLN A 29 6.57 -3.37 8.69
C GLN A 29 8.03 -3.25 9.13
N PRO A 30 8.31 -3.19 10.44
CA PRO A 30 9.69 -3.10 10.97
C PRO A 30 10.61 -4.26 10.56
N ASN A 31 10.04 -5.43 10.23
CA ASN A 31 10.79 -6.60 9.74
C ASN A 31 11.13 -6.52 8.23
N GLY A 32 10.77 -5.43 7.56
CA GLY A 32 10.99 -5.23 6.12
C GLY A 32 9.91 -5.82 5.22
N GLU A 33 8.94 -6.57 5.76
CA GLU A 33 7.81 -7.07 4.99
C GLU A 33 6.79 -5.96 4.71
N MET A 34 6.04 -6.13 3.62
CA MET A 34 4.99 -5.21 3.21
C MET A 34 3.63 -5.86 3.39
N VAL A 35 2.66 -5.09 3.87
CA VAL A 35 1.27 -5.53 3.98
C VAL A 35 0.33 -4.56 3.29
N ILE A 36 -0.69 -5.13 2.65
CA ILE A 36 -1.76 -4.37 2.02
C ILE A 36 -2.89 -4.21 3.03
N ARG A 37 -3.28 -2.96 3.32
CA ARG A 37 -4.43 -2.64 4.16
C ARG A 37 -5.42 -1.78 3.41
N GLU A 38 -6.65 -1.76 3.91
CA GLU A 38 -7.64 -0.78 3.46
C GLU A 38 -7.20 0.61 3.93
N GLU A 39 -7.20 1.58 3.02
CA GLU A 39 -6.86 2.94 3.34
C GLU A 39 -7.98 3.57 4.18
N ARG A 40 -7.73 3.71 5.48
CA ARG A 40 -8.61 4.41 6.42
C ARG A 40 -8.01 5.76 6.77
N LYS A 41 -8.85 6.72 7.19
CA LYS A 41 -8.42 8.11 7.49
C LYS A 41 -7.27 8.24 8.50
N LEU A 42 -6.99 7.19 9.28
CA LEU A 42 -5.97 7.13 10.33
C LEU A 42 -5.00 5.98 10.06
N ILE A 43 -4.14 6.13 9.05
CA ILE A 43 -2.96 5.27 8.95
C ILE A 43 -1.80 6.06 9.53
N THR A 44 -1.37 5.65 10.71
CA THR A 44 -0.19 6.17 11.42
C THR A 44 1.10 5.48 10.98
N ASP A 45 0.98 4.43 10.15
CA ASP A 45 2.10 3.62 9.72
C ASP A 45 2.80 4.23 8.49
N ILE A 46 4.04 3.81 8.23
CA ILE A 46 4.82 4.21 7.06
C ILE A 46 4.14 3.64 5.80
N VAL A 47 3.32 4.46 5.16
CA VAL A 47 2.68 4.14 3.88
C VAL A 47 3.72 4.28 2.79
N MET A 48 4.04 3.19 2.11
CA MET A 48 4.92 3.20 0.93
C MET A 48 4.14 3.61 -0.33
N TYR A 49 2.89 3.19 -0.42
CA TYR A 49 2.06 3.39 -1.60
C TYR A 49 0.58 3.39 -1.24
N SER A 50 -0.21 4.17 -1.98
CA SER A 50 -1.68 4.18 -1.88
C SER A 50 -2.33 4.19 -3.24
N THR A 51 -3.29 3.30 -3.45
CA THR A 51 -4.11 3.23 -4.66
C THR A 51 -5.04 4.43 -4.86
N ARG A 52 -5.15 5.34 -3.88
CA ARG A 52 -5.80 6.64 -4.02
C ARG A 52 -4.96 7.60 -4.85
N HIS A 53 -3.64 7.49 -4.73
CA HIS A 53 -2.65 8.31 -5.42
C HIS A 53 -1.95 7.56 -6.56
N ASP A 54 -2.49 6.40 -6.96
CA ASP A 54 -1.92 5.53 -8.00
C ASP A 54 -1.62 6.27 -9.32
N ARG A 55 -2.47 7.25 -9.67
CA ARG A 55 -2.34 8.05 -10.90
C ARG A 55 -1.29 9.16 -10.81
N VAL A 56 -0.76 9.43 -9.61
CA VAL A 56 0.17 10.54 -9.33
C VAL A 56 1.60 10.00 -9.15
N HIS A 57 1.83 8.69 -9.33
CA HIS A 57 3.13 8.02 -9.14
C HIS A 57 3.81 8.39 -7.81
N THR A 58 3.02 8.64 -6.77
CA THR A 58 3.57 9.02 -5.47
C THR A 58 3.79 7.77 -4.64
N VAL A 59 4.96 7.15 -4.82
CA VAL A 59 5.52 6.31 -3.75
C VAL A 59 5.91 7.28 -2.66
N LEU A 60 5.24 7.21 -1.51
CA LEU A 60 5.61 8.03 -0.38
C LEU A 60 6.92 7.45 0.15
N PRO A 61 8.06 8.15 0.02
CA PRO A 61 9.32 7.66 0.56
C PRO A 61 9.11 7.52 2.06
N GLY A 62 9.26 6.29 2.57
CA GLY A 62 9.09 6.02 3.99
C GLY A 62 9.95 6.99 4.78
N VAL A 63 9.32 7.81 5.62
CA VAL A 63 10.05 8.67 6.53
C VAL A 63 10.74 7.76 7.54
N ARG A 64 12.07 7.87 7.57
CA ARG A 64 13.00 7.16 8.47
C ARG A 64 12.57 7.19 9.93
#